data_AF-A0AAN5HYX6-F1
#
_entry.id   AF-A0AAN5HYX6-F1
#
_cell.length_a   1.000
_cell.length_b   1.000
_cell.length_c   1.000
_cell.angle_alpha   90.00
_cell.angle_beta   90.00
_cell.angle_gamma   90.00
#
_symmetry.space_group_name_H-M   'P 1'
#
loop_
_entity.id
_entity.type
_entity.pdbx_description
1 polymer ?
#
loop_
_entity_poly.entity_id
_entity_poly.type
_entity_poly.pdbx_seq_one_letter_code
_entity_poly.pdbx_strand_id
1 'polypeptide(L)'
;HLSDAFITFMMWYMHVVSAVTLTSSAGVVYLMLTKTPRHGKQLVKYLLLVQFFITLNDFVLGVLLCAIPLFPLPAGLCEGLLCRMGLPGHSGMILMFFSLGYVAASIVFCFHNKHNAVVELAKYRQLPPVVFRGFLLCAVTLPCVIFIFGYTATGDVAMEYILKEFPDYLWIFSSSRDVIAYSFTSNLPLVTAVYVTVAGGMTLIVSLCLFFVAHTFHLLSR
;
A
#
# COMPACT_ATOMS: atom_id res chain seq x y z
N HIS A 1 -18.51 -26.83 3.82
CA HIS A 1 -19.69 -26.47 2.99
C HIS A 1 -20.05 -24.98 3.04
N LEU A 2 -20.49 -24.42 4.19
CA LEU A 2 -20.80 -22.96 4.25
C LEU A 2 -19.53 -22.10 4.14
N SER A 3 -18.43 -22.55 4.73
CA SER A 3 -17.10 -21.95 4.67
C SER A 3 -16.52 -21.87 3.25
N ASP A 4 -16.63 -22.95 2.49
CA ASP A 4 -16.09 -23.04 1.12
C ASP A 4 -16.87 -22.13 0.16
N ALA A 5 -18.19 -22.02 0.36
CA ALA A 5 -19.03 -21.10 -0.41
C ALA A 5 -18.66 -19.64 -0.14
N PHE A 6 -18.38 -19.27 1.12
CA PHE A 6 -17.92 -17.93 1.47
C PHE A 6 -16.56 -17.58 0.85
N ILE A 7 -15.58 -18.48 0.95
CA ILE A 7 -14.24 -18.27 0.36
C ILE A 7 -14.37 -18.12 -1.17
N THR A 8 -15.16 -18.99 -1.81
CA THR A 8 -15.40 -18.91 -3.27
C THR A 8 -16.06 -17.60 -3.66
N PHE A 9 -17.05 -17.15 -2.90
CA PHE A 9 -17.70 -15.85 -3.12
C PHE A 9 -16.70 -14.69 -2.96
N MET A 10 -15.88 -14.69 -1.91
CA MET A 10 -14.85 -13.67 -1.69
C MET A 10 -13.81 -13.65 -2.81
N MET A 11 -13.36 -14.81 -3.30
CA MET A 11 -12.44 -14.88 -4.45
C MET A 11 -13.05 -14.26 -5.71
N TRP A 12 -14.30 -14.61 -6.03
CA TRP A 12 -15.00 -14.03 -7.17
C TRP A 12 -15.17 -12.51 -7.02
N TYR A 13 -15.55 -12.07 -5.82
CA TYR A 13 -15.64 -10.64 -5.50
C TYR A 13 -14.31 -9.92 -5.75
N MET A 14 -13.20 -10.45 -5.23
CA MET A 14 -11.87 -9.85 -5.42
C MET A 14 -11.49 -9.78 -6.90
N HIS A 15 -11.67 -10.86 -7.66
CA HIS A 15 -11.36 -10.84 -9.10
C HIS A 15 -12.21 -9.85 -9.89
N VAL A 16 -13.51 -9.74 -9.61
CA VAL A 16 -14.39 -8.78 -10.28
C VAL A 16 -13.97 -7.35 -9.93
N VAL A 17 -13.74 -7.06 -8.65
CA VAL A 17 -13.29 -5.73 -8.21
C VAL A 17 -11.97 -5.38 -8.88
N SER A 18 -10.99 -6.28 -8.88
CA SER A 18 -9.69 -6.04 -9.50
C SER A 18 -9.78 -5.87 -11.02
N ALA A 19 -10.64 -6.61 -11.71
CA ALA A 19 -10.87 -6.40 -13.13
C ALA A 19 -11.45 -5.00 -13.41
N VAL A 20 -12.42 -4.56 -12.60
CA VAL A 20 -13.01 -3.21 -12.71
C VAL A 20 -11.99 -2.12 -12.39
N THR A 21 -11.18 -2.26 -11.33
CA THR A 21 -10.18 -1.24 -10.96
C THR A 21 -9.04 -1.16 -11.97
N LEU A 22 -8.57 -2.30 -12.51
CA LEU A 22 -7.52 -2.33 -13.53
C LEU A 22 -7.99 -1.72 -14.85
N THR A 23 -9.23 -2.03 -15.29
CA THR A 23 -9.81 -1.43 -16.51
C THR A 23 -10.03 0.07 -16.35
N SER A 24 -10.56 0.50 -15.20
CA SER A 24 -10.68 1.93 -14.87
C SER A 24 -9.32 2.64 -14.88
N SER A 25 -8.32 2.04 -14.23
CA SER A 25 -6.96 2.57 -14.18
C SER A 25 -6.31 2.68 -15.56
N ALA A 26 -6.50 1.68 -16.43
CA ALA A 26 -6.05 1.75 -17.82
C ALA A 26 -6.75 2.89 -18.58
N GLY A 27 -8.04 3.11 -18.35
CA GLY A 27 -8.80 4.25 -18.88
C GLY A 27 -8.23 5.59 -18.42
N VAL A 28 -7.88 5.72 -17.13
CA VAL A 28 -7.24 6.93 -16.58
C VAL A 28 -5.88 7.19 -17.23
N VAL A 29 -5.04 6.15 -17.36
CA VAL A 29 -3.74 6.26 -18.06
C VAL A 29 -3.94 6.70 -19.51
N TYR A 30 -4.89 6.09 -20.22
CA TYR A 30 -5.21 6.44 -21.61
C TYR A 30 -5.61 7.92 -21.73
N LEU A 31 -6.49 8.41 -20.85
CA LEU A 31 -6.92 9.81 -20.84
C LEU A 31 -5.75 10.76 -20.52
N MET A 32 -4.91 10.41 -19.55
CA MET A 32 -3.72 11.20 -19.21
C MET A 32 -2.73 11.30 -20.37
N LEU A 33 -2.55 10.24 -21.15
CA LEU A 33 -1.63 10.26 -22.30
C LEU A 33 -2.21 11.00 -23.51
N THR A 34 -3.50 10.87 -23.77
CA THR A 34 -4.12 11.35 -25.02
C THR A 34 -4.78 12.73 -24.92
N LYS A 35 -5.33 13.11 -23.76
CA LYS A 35 -6.13 14.34 -23.60
C LYS A 35 -5.43 15.46 -22.84
N THR A 36 -4.19 15.25 -22.38
CA THR A 36 -3.48 16.24 -21.57
C THR A 36 -2.91 17.39 -22.42
N PRO A 37 -3.24 18.67 -22.10
CA PRO A 37 -2.69 19.83 -22.77
C PRO A 37 -1.19 20.04 -22.46
N ARG A 38 -0.43 20.63 -23.40
CA ARG A 38 1.03 20.76 -23.31
C ARG A 38 1.54 21.45 -22.02
N HIS A 39 0.81 22.44 -21.51
CA HIS A 39 1.13 23.17 -20.28
C HIS A 39 1.07 22.30 -19.01
N GLY A 40 0.35 21.17 -19.03
CA GLY A 40 0.20 20.27 -17.89
C GLY A 40 1.14 19.06 -17.89
N LYS A 41 2.03 18.92 -18.88
CA LYS A 41 2.83 17.69 -19.08
C LYS A 41 3.74 17.34 -17.89
N GLN A 42 4.32 18.33 -17.22
CA GLN A 42 5.16 18.08 -16.05
C GLN A 42 4.35 17.49 -14.89
N LEU A 43 3.14 18.01 -14.63
CA LEU A 43 2.23 17.49 -13.62
C LEU A 43 1.77 16.06 -13.97
N VAL A 44 1.44 15.82 -15.25
CA VAL A 44 0.99 14.51 -15.70
C VAL A 44 2.05 13.42 -15.56
N LYS A 45 3.35 13.75 -15.68
CA LYS A 45 4.42 12.79 -15.38
C LYS A 45 4.32 12.25 -13.95
N TYR A 46 4.04 13.11 -12.97
CA TYR A 46 3.87 12.69 -11.57
C TYR A 46 2.53 11.99 -11.33
N LEU A 47 1.45 12.40 -12.00
CA LEU A 47 0.16 11.72 -11.92
C LEU A 47 0.21 10.31 -12.54
N LEU A 48 0.94 10.13 -13.64
CA LEU A 48 1.20 8.81 -14.23
C LEU A 48 2.00 7.92 -13.28
N LEU A 49 2.95 8.49 -12.54
CA LEU A 49 3.69 7.75 -11.52
C LEU A 49 2.77 7.28 -10.38
N VAL A 50 1.87 8.15 -9.90
CA VAL A 50 0.82 7.77 -8.94
C VAL A 50 -0.02 6.64 -9.49
N GLN A 51 -0.53 6.79 -10.72
CA GLN A 51 -1.41 5.81 -11.35
C GLN A 51 -0.69 4.47 -11.55
N PHE A 52 0.60 4.49 -11.89
CA PHE A 52 1.42 3.28 -12.01
C PHE A 52 1.50 2.51 -10.69
N PHE A 53 1.79 3.18 -9.58
CA PHE A 53 1.84 2.51 -8.28
C PHE A 53 0.47 2.05 -7.79
N ILE A 54 -0.60 2.77 -8.11
CA ILE A 54 -1.98 2.31 -7.84
C ILE A 54 -2.28 1.03 -8.62
N THR A 55 -1.99 1.00 -9.92
CA THR A 55 -2.18 -0.22 -10.73
C THR A 55 -1.33 -1.38 -10.25
N LEU A 56 -0.10 -1.11 -9.80
CA LEU A 56 0.77 -2.12 -9.22
C LEU A 56 0.18 -2.67 -7.93
N ASN A 57 -0.30 -1.81 -7.03
CA ASN A 57 -0.96 -2.22 -5.79
C ASN A 57 -2.21 -3.08 -6.07
N ASP A 58 -3.07 -2.64 -7.01
CA ASP A 58 -4.28 -3.37 -7.39
C ASP A 58 -3.94 -4.74 -8.01
N PHE A 59 -2.88 -4.82 -8.80
CA PHE A 59 -2.40 -6.08 -9.36
C PHE A 59 -1.84 -7.00 -8.28
N VAL A 60 -1.08 -6.45 -7.32
CA VAL A 60 -0.54 -7.20 -6.18
C VAL A 60 -1.68 -7.78 -5.33
N LEU A 61 -2.67 -6.97 -4.99
CA LEU A 61 -3.82 -7.38 -4.18
C LEU A 61 -4.77 -8.33 -4.90
N GLY A 62 -5.10 -8.01 -6.15
CA GLY A 62 -6.16 -8.68 -6.90
C GLY A 62 -5.77 -9.94 -7.64
N VAL A 63 -4.49 -10.04 -8.03
CA VAL A 63 -3.99 -11.11 -8.90
C VAL A 63 -2.89 -11.92 -8.22
N LEU A 64 -1.88 -11.24 -7.65
CA LEU A 64 -0.74 -11.94 -7.04
C LEU A 64 -1.09 -12.55 -5.70
N LEU A 65 -1.67 -11.78 -4.80
CA LEU A 65 -1.96 -12.20 -3.43
C LEU A 65 -3.37 -12.76 -3.31
N CYS A 66 -4.37 -12.08 -3.89
CA CYS A 66 -5.79 -12.38 -3.70
C CYS A 66 -6.09 -12.63 -2.21
N ALA A 67 -5.66 -11.69 -1.36
CA ALA A 67 -5.74 -11.85 0.09
C ALA A 67 -7.19 -11.76 0.55
N ILE A 68 -7.67 -12.81 1.22
CA ILE A 68 -8.99 -12.82 1.84
C ILE A 68 -8.79 -12.62 3.34
N PRO A 69 -9.08 -11.43 3.91
CA PRO A 69 -8.99 -11.23 5.34
C PRO A 69 -10.06 -12.07 6.06
N LEU A 70 -9.68 -12.82 7.08
CA LEU A 70 -10.60 -13.65 7.86
C LEU A 70 -10.97 -12.95 9.16
N PHE A 71 -11.94 -12.04 9.12
CA PHE A 71 -12.48 -11.49 10.36
C PHE A 71 -13.25 -12.57 11.14
N PRO A 72 -13.09 -12.71 12.48
CA PRO A 72 -12.34 -11.85 13.40
C PRO A 72 -10.86 -12.25 13.62
N LEU A 73 -10.36 -13.30 12.97
CA LEU A 73 -8.97 -13.71 13.14
C LEU A 73 -8.01 -12.67 12.54
N PRO A 74 -6.84 -12.45 13.16
CA PRO A 74 -5.73 -11.73 12.55
C PRO A 74 -5.01 -12.61 11.52
N ALA A 75 -5.78 -13.15 10.59
CA ALA A 75 -5.32 -14.04 9.55
C ALA A 75 -5.89 -13.67 8.18
N GLY A 76 -5.13 -14.00 7.13
CA GLY A 76 -5.50 -13.83 5.74
C GLY A 76 -5.23 -15.13 4.98
N LEU A 77 -6.14 -15.51 4.09
CA LEU A 77 -5.87 -16.56 3.11
C LEU A 77 -5.20 -15.96 1.89
N CYS A 78 -4.20 -16.64 1.36
CA CYS A 78 -3.59 -16.30 0.10
C CYS A 78 -3.95 -17.32 -0.99
N GLU A 79 -4.69 -16.87 -2.01
CA GLU A 79 -5.19 -17.72 -3.10
C GLU A 79 -4.71 -17.26 -4.49
N GLY A 80 -3.91 -16.18 -4.52
CA GLY A 80 -3.40 -15.58 -5.74
C GLY A 80 -2.25 -16.35 -6.38
N LEU A 81 -1.76 -15.82 -7.51
CA LEU A 81 -0.71 -16.46 -8.31
C LEU A 81 0.58 -16.70 -7.51
N LEU A 82 0.96 -15.78 -6.63
CA LEU A 82 2.20 -15.86 -5.86
C LEU A 82 2.19 -17.05 -4.91
N CYS A 83 1.07 -17.28 -4.24
CA CYS A 83 0.92 -18.39 -3.30
C CYS A 83 0.77 -19.74 -4.02
N ARG A 84 0.13 -19.76 -5.21
CA ARG A 84 0.14 -20.96 -6.07
C ARG A 84 1.52 -21.34 -6.58
N MET A 85 2.45 -20.39 -6.66
CA MET A 85 3.86 -20.64 -7.00
C MET A 85 4.69 -21.09 -5.79
N GLY A 86 4.08 -21.27 -4.61
CA GLY A 86 4.75 -21.67 -3.37
C GLY A 86 5.53 -20.53 -2.70
N LEU A 87 5.29 -19.27 -3.08
CA LEU A 87 5.85 -18.12 -2.36
C LEU A 87 4.98 -17.84 -1.13
N PRO A 88 5.59 -17.57 0.04
CA PRO A 88 4.84 -17.29 1.25
C PRO A 88 4.01 -16.01 1.05
N GLY A 89 2.74 -16.05 1.45
CA GLY A 89 1.84 -14.89 1.34
C GLY A 89 2.37 -13.62 2.04
N HIS A 90 3.26 -13.78 3.01
CA HIS A 90 4.00 -12.69 3.63
C HIS A 90 4.81 -11.85 2.64
N SER A 91 5.42 -12.45 1.62
CA SER A 91 6.13 -11.73 0.57
C SER A 91 5.18 -10.81 -0.21
N GLY A 92 3.95 -11.27 -0.46
CA GLY A 92 2.91 -10.44 -1.09
C GLY A 92 2.45 -9.28 -0.19
N MET A 93 2.35 -9.48 1.12
CA MET A 93 2.05 -8.41 2.07
C MET A 93 3.14 -7.33 2.09
N ILE A 94 4.42 -7.71 2.09
CA ILE A 94 5.55 -6.76 2.03
C ILE A 94 5.48 -5.94 0.74
N LEU A 95 5.22 -6.61 -0.39
CA LEU A 95 5.08 -5.96 -1.69
C LEU A 95 3.89 -4.98 -1.71
N MET A 96 2.78 -5.33 -1.06
CA MET A 96 1.62 -4.46 -0.90
C MET A 96 1.99 -3.18 -0.13
N PHE A 97 2.58 -3.31 1.06
CA PHE A 97 3.00 -2.14 1.86
C PHE A 97 4.00 -1.24 1.12
N PHE A 98 4.93 -1.85 0.38
CA PHE A 98 5.85 -1.12 -0.47
C PHE A 98 5.09 -0.34 -1.54
N SER A 99 4.22 -1.00 -2.32
CA SER A 99 3.45 -0.33 -3.36
C SER A 99 2.59 0.83 -2.82
N LEU A 100 1.91 0.65 -1.69
CA LEU A 100 1.09 1.68 -1.04
C LEU A 100 1.93 2.86 -0.55
N GLY A 101 3.10 2.59 0.05
CA GLY A 101 4.04 3.64 0.46
C GLY A 101 4.49 4.49 -0.73
N TYR A 102 4.78 3.87 -1.87
CA TYR A 102 5.19 4.60 -3.08
C TYR A 102 4.03 5.32 -3.78
N VAL A 103 2.79 4.84 -3.66
CA VAL A 103 1.60 5.64 -4.02
C VAL A 103 1.60 6.95 -3.23
N ALA A 104 1.75 6.87 -1.91
CA ALA A 104 1.74 8.05 -1.06
C ALA A 104 2.92 9.01 -1.34
N ALA A 105 4.13 8.48 -1.56
CA ALA A 105 5.29 9.27 -1.98
C ALA A 105 5.02 10.02 -3.29
N SER A 106 4.41 9.34 -4.26
CA SER A 106 4.10 9.91 -5.57
C SER A 106 3.07 11.05 -5.48
N ILE A 107 2.10 10.93 -4.58
CA ILE A 107 1.13 12.01 -4.29
C ILE A 107 1.86 13.23 -3.71
N VAL A 108 2.75 13.04 -2.75
CA VAL A 108 3.55 14.14 -2.17
C VAL A 108 4.44 14.79 -3.24
N PHE A 109 5.03 14.02 -4.15
CA PHE A 109 5.77 14.58 -5.28
C PHE A 109 4.91 15.44 -6.20
N CYS A 110 3.66 15.04 -6.43
CA CYS A 110 2.70 15.83 -7.20
C CYS A 110 2.46 17.20 -6.55
N PHE A 111 2.20 17.23 -5.23
CA PHE A 111 2.04 18.48 -4.48
C PHE A 111 3.30 19.32 -4.45
N HIS A 112 4.46 18.70 -4.24
CA HIS A 112 5.75 19.40 -4.22
C HIS A 112 6.06 20.04 -5.57
N ASN A 113 5.80 19.36 -6.68
CA ASN A 113 6.01 19.92 -8.02
C ASN A 113 5.08 21.11 -8.29
N LYS A 114 3.80 20.99 -7.92
CA LYS A 114 2.83 22.09 -8.04
C LYS A 114 3.24 23.29 -7.17
N HIS A 115 3.69 23.02 -5.94
CA HIS A 115 4.18 24.03 -5.01
C HIS A 115 5.40 24.77 -5.58
N ASN A 116 6.40 24.05 -6.11
CA ASN A 116 7.59 24.66 -6.69
C ASN A 116 7.26 25.56 -7.88
N ALA A 117 6.31 25.18 -8.73
CA ALA A 117 5.85 26.02 -9.84
C ALA A 117 5.28 27.37 -9.35
N VAL A 118 4.53 27.37 -8.24
CA VAL A 118 4.00 28.62 -7.65
C VAL A 118 5.09 29.42 -6.94
N VAL A 119 5.98 28.76 -6.21
CA VAL A 119 7.13 29.40 -5.55
C VAL A 119 8.04 30.10 -6.57
N GLU A 120 8.24 29.48 -7.74
CA GLU A 120 8.98 30.06 -8.87
C GLU A 120 8.32 31.34 -9.39
N LEU A 121 7.00 31.30 -9.62
CA LEU A 121 6.21 32.47 -10.04
C LEU A 121 6.27 33.60 -8.99
N ALA A 122 6.27 33.25 -7.71
CA ALA A 122 6.35 34.19 -6.60
C ALA A 122 7.80 34.64 -6.28
N LYS A 123 8.81 34.20 -7.05
CA LYS A 123 10.24 34.53 -6.87
C LYS A 123 10.81 34.20 -5.48
N TYR A 124 10.27 33.17 -4.82
CA TYR A 124 10.79 32.68 -3.54
C TYR A 124 11.83 31.58 -3.73
N ARG A 125 12.67 31.36 -2.71
CA ARG A 125 13.69 30.30 -2.72
C ARG A 125 13.03 28.92 -2.73
N GLN A 126 13.36 28.12 -3.73
CA GLN A 126 12.90 26.73 -3.84
C GLN A 126 13.65 25.80 -2.88
N LEU A 127 12.96 24.77 -2.41
CA LEU A 127 13.59 23.67 -1.69
C LEU A 127 14.43 22.83 -2.67
N PRO A 128 15.66 22.41 -2.29
CA PRO A 128 16.49 21.59 -3.15
C PRO A 128 15.81 20.23 -3.40
N PRO A 129 15.48 19.88 -4.67
CA PRO A 129 14.63 18.73 -4.98
C PRO A 129 15.29 17.39 -4.61
N VAL A 130 16.62 17.32 -4.61
CA VAL A 130 17.37 16.10 -4.28
C VAL A 130 17.22 15.74 -2.80
N VAL A 131 17.36 16.72 -1.91
CA VAL A 131 17.26 16.50 -0.46
C VAL A 131 15.85 16.07 -0.09
N PHE A 132 14.83 16.75 -0.64
CA PHE A 132 13.43 16.40 -0.38
C PHE A 132 13.07 15.01 -0.90
N ARG A 133 13.52 14.65 -2.12
CA ARG A 133 13.31 13.31 -2.68
C ARG A 133 13.98 12.22 -1.84
N GLY A 134 15.22 12.44 -1.41
CA GLY A 134 15.94 11.51 -0.53
C GLY A 134 15.23 11.31 0.80
N PHE A 135 14.83 12.40 1.46
CA PHE A 135 14.08 12.35 2.71
C PHE A 135 12.77 11.55 2.58
N LEU A 136 11.98 11.84 1.54
CA LEU A 136 10.70 11.17 1.34
C LEU A 136 10.86 9.68 1.03
N LEU A 137 11.84 9.31 0.19
CA LEU A 137 12.14 7.91 -0.11
C LEU A 137 12.58 7.17 1.15
N CYS A 138 13.50 7.73 1.94
CA CYS A 138 13.92 7.14 3.21
C CYS A 138 12.73 6.94 4.15
N ALA A 139 11.90 7.97 4.33
CA ALA A 139 10.74 7.92 5.22
C ALA A 139 9.73 6.82 4.83
N VAL A 140 9.53 6.59 3.54
CA VAL A 140 8.60 5.57 3.02
C VAL A 140 9.20 4.16 3.03
N THR A 141 10.51 4.03 2.79
CA THR A 141 11.19 2.72 2.80
C THR A 141 11.41 2.17 4.21
N LEU A 142 11.57 3.04 5.22
CA LEU A 142 11.83 2.64 6.60
C LEU A 142 10.77 1.68 7.19
N PRO A 143 9.44 1.95 7.11
CA PRO A 143 8.44 0.99 7.58
C PRO A 143 8.51 -0.35 6.84
N CYS A 144 8.84 -0.35 5.54
CA CYS A 144 8.95 -1.57 4.75
C CYS A 144 10.12 -2.44 5.25
N VAL A 145 11.26 -1.83 5.58
CA VAL A 145 12.42 -2.55 6.14
C VAL A 145 12.08 -3.14 7.51
N ILE A 146 11.41 -2.37 8.37
CA ILE A 146 10.95 -2.85 9.68
C ILE A 146 10.01 -4.05 9.53
N PHE A 147 9.14 -4.03 8.52
CA PHE A 147 8.21 -5.13 8.24
C PHE A 147 8.94 -6.42 7.81
N ILE A 148 9.99 -6.30 6.99
CA ILE A 148 10.82 -7.44 6.56
C ILE A 148 11.51 -8.09 7.77
N PHE A 149 12.16 -7.28 8.63
CA PHE A 149 12.83 -7.79 9.83
C PHE A 149 11.84 -8.40 10.82
N GLY A 150 10.69 -7.76 11.01
CA GLY A 150 9.65 -8.28 11.89
C GLY A 150 9.19 -9.67 11.46
N TYR A 151 8.97 -9.88 10.16
CA TYR A 151 8.52 -11.16 9.65
C TYR A 151 9.47 -12.33 9.99
N THR A 152 10.79 -12.16 9.80
CA THR A 152 11.78 -13.22 10.06
C THR A 152 11.79 -13.73 11.51
N ALA A 153 11.22 -12.97 12.46
CA ALA A 153 11.19 -13.33 13.87
C ALA A 153 9.93 -14.12 14.30
N THR A 154 8.94 -14.34 13.41
CA THR A 154 7.57 -14.69 13.86
C THR A 154 6.94 -15.97 13.27
N GLY A 155 7.64 -16.67 12.37
CA GLY A 155 7.06 -17.76 11.56
C GLY A 155 6.39 -18.91 12.34
N ASP A 156 6.96 -19.32 13.48
CA ASP A 156 6.55 -20.57 14.15
C ASP A 156 5.47 -20.38 15.24
N VAL A 157 5.29 -19.16 15.76
CA VAL A 157 4.46 -18.90 16.96
C VAL A 157 2.99 -18.60 16.61
N ALA A 158 2.71 -18.21 15.36
CA ALA A 158 1.38 -17.78 14.94
C ALA A 158 0.37 -18.94 14.87
N MET A 159 0.81 -20.13 14.45
CA MET A 159 -0.06 -21.30 14.34
C MET A 159 -0.47 -21.82 15.73
N GLU A 160 0.48 -21.87 16.68
CA GLU A 160 0.21 -22.27 18.06
C GLU A 160 -0.80 -21.34 18.76
N TYR A 161 -0.71 -20.03 18.49
CA TYR A 161 -1.67 -19.05 19.01
C TYR A 161 -3.10 -19.31 18.52
N ILE A 162 -3.28 -19.58 17.22
CA ILE A 162 -4.62 -19.82 16.66
C ILE A 162 -5.22 -21.12 17.19
N LEU A 163 -4.40 -22.16 17.35
CA LEU A 163 -4.82 -23.43 17.96
C LEU A 163 -5.35 -23.23 19.38
N LYS A 164 -4.74 -22.31 20.13
CA LYS A 164 -5.08 -22.05 21.54
C LYS A 164 -6.30 -21.14 21.71
N GLU A 165 -6.36 -20.06 20.93
CA GLU A 165 -7.36 -19.00 21.11
C GLU A 165 -8.63 -19.21 20.25
N PHE A 166 -8.49 -19.88 19.10
CA PHE A 166 -9.55 -20.04 18.10
C PHE A 166 -9.64 -21.47 17.56
N PRO A 167 -9.91 -22.49 18.42
CA PRO A 167 -9.90 -23.90 18.01
C PRO A 167 -10.95 -24.23 16.94
N ASP A 168 -12.09 -23.51 16.91
CA ASP A 168 -13.16 -23.72 15.93
C ASP A 168 -12.73 -23.39 14.47
N TYR A 169 -11.60 -22.72 14.28
CA TYR A 169 -11.09 -22.26 12.99
C TYR A 169 -9.99 -23.17 12.42
N LEU A 170 -9.71 -24.28 13.08
CA LEU A 170 -8.76 -25.32 12.66
C LEU A 170 -8.97 -25.82 11.23
N TRP A 171 -10.23 -25.81 10.75
CA TRP A 171 -10.57 -26.23 9.40
C TRP A 171 -9.83 -25.43 8.32
N ILE A 172 -9.46 -24.17 8.58
CA ILE A 172 -8.73 -23.29 7.64
C ILE A 172 -7.32 -23.82 7.36
N PHE A 173 -6.66 -24.41 8.37
CA PHE A 173 -5.32 -25.00 8.25
C PHE A 173 -5.33 -26.43 7.74
N SER A 174 -6.47 -27.13 7.88
CA SER A 174 -6.62 -28.50 7.37
C SER A 174 -6.72 -28.56 5.84
N SER A 175 -7.16 -27.47 5.22
CA SER A 175 -7.12 -27.28 3.77
C SER A 175 -5.70 -26.84 3.42
N SER A 176 -5.07 -27.42 2.39
CA SER A 176 -3.70 -27.14 1.92
C SER A 176 -3.49 -25.73 1.34
N ARG A 177 -4.02 -24.70 2.00
CA ARG A 177 -4.03 -23.29 1.59
C ARG A 177 -2.97 -22.55 2.40
N ASP A 178 -2.35 -21.57 1.78
CA ASP A 178 -1.41 -20.69 2.47
C ASP A 178 -2.16 -19.70 3.36
N VAL A 179 -2.07 -19.93 4.67
CA VAL A 179 -2.66 -19.07 5.70
C VAL A 179 -1.59 -18.16 6.27
N ILE A 180 -1.83 -16.86 6.18
CA ILE A 180 -1.03 -15.82 6.79
C ILE A 180 -1.66 -15.52 8.14
N ALA A 181 -0.97 -15.79 9.24
CA ALA A 181 -1.51 -15.59 10.60
C ALA A 181 -0.52 -14.81 11.47
N TYR A 182 -1.04 -13.98 12.38
CA TYR A 182 -0.21 -13.24 13.32
C TYR A 182 -0.75 -13.32 14.75
N SER A 183 0.11 -13.64 15.71
CA SER A 183 -0.18 -13.46 17.13
C SER A 183 0.21 -12.04 17.55
N PHE A 184 -0.78 -11.26 17.99
CA PHE A 184 -0.54 -9.90 18.47
C PHE A 184 0.15 -9.86 19.85
N THR A 185 -0.07 -10.87 20.68
CA THR A 185 0.37 -10.91 22.08
C THR A 185 1.84 -11.28 22.22
N SER A 186 2.32 -12.25 21.43
CA SER A 186 3.73 -12.69 21.50
C SER A 186 4.68 -11.70 20.82
N ASN A 187 4.20 -10.95 19.83
CA ASN A 187 5.00 -10.03 19.03
C ASN A 187 4.61 -8.56 19.26
N LEU A 188 4.10 -8.25 20.46
CA LEU A 188 3.63 -6.92 20.83
C LEU A 188 4.60 -5.78 20.44
N PRO A 189 5.93 -5.82 20.70
CA PRO A 189 6.82 -4.72 20.33
C PRO A 189 6.92 -4.52 18.82
N LEU A 190 6.89 -5.59 18.04
CA LEU A 190 6.98 -5.58 16.59
C LEU A 190 5.66 -5.08 15.96
N VAL A 191 4.54 -5.60 16.45
CA VAL A 191 3.20 -5.13 16.08
C VAL A 191 3.06 -3.64 16.39
N THR A 192 3.50 -3.22 17.57
CA THR A 192 3.51 -1.80 17.96
C THR A 192 4.41 -0.98 17.03
N ALA A 193 5.61 -1.46 16.70
CA ALA A 193 6.51 -0.78 15.77
C ALA A 193 5.87 -0.62 14.37
N VAL A 194 5.19 -1.64 13.86
CA VAL A 194 4.44 -1.57 12.59
C VAL A 194 3.32 -0.54 12.67
N TYR A 195 2.47 -0.59 13.68
CA TYR A 195 1.37 0.37 13.82
C TYR A 195 1.87 1.81 13.98
N VAL A 196 2.88 2.03 14.81
CA VAL A 196 3.47 3.36 15.04
C VAL A 196 4.12 3.90 13.77
N THR A 197 4.85 3.06 13.02
CA THR A 197 5.52 3.50 11.79
C THR A 197 4.53 3.77 10.66
N VAL A 198 3.47 2.98 10.53
CA VAL A 198 2.38 3.23 9.56
C VAL A 198 1.62 4.50 9.93
N ALA A 199 1.19 4.65 11.19
CA ALA A 199 0.50 5.86 11.65
C ALA A 199 1.38 7.11 11.53
N GLY A 200 2.65 7.01 11.91
CA GLY A 200 3.66 8.05 11.74
C GLY A 200 3.89 8.43 10.28
N GLY A 201 3.99 7.45 9.39
CA GLY A 201 4.11 7.68 7.94
C GLY A 201 2.89 8.41 7.38
N MET A 202 1.68 7.96 7.72
CA MET A 202 0.42 8.58 7.27
C MET A 202 0.29 10.02 7.76
N THR A 203 0.56 10.27 9.04
CA THR A 203 0.55 11.63 9.61
C THR A 203 1.60 12.54 8.97
N LEU A 204 2.80 12.03 8.68
CA LEU A 204 3.84 12.77 7.96
C LEU A 204 3.40 13.13 6.53
N ILE A 205 2.84 12.17 5.78
CA ILE A 205 2.35 12.42 4.41
C ILE A 205 1.24 13.47 4.42
N VAL A 206 0.25 13.33 5.30
CA VAL A 206 -0.87 14.27 5.40
C VAL A 206 -0.38 15.67 5.78
N SER A 207 0.52 15.77 6.77
CA SER A 207 1.08 17.06 7.19
C SER A 207 1.89 17.75 6.09
N LEU A 208 2.69 17.00 5.32
CA LEU A 208 3.41 17.54 4.16
C LEU A 208 2.46 18.04 3.06
N CYS A 209 1.40 17.28 2.75
CA CYS A 209 0.38 17.70 1.79
C CYS A 209 -0.33 18.98 2.25
N LEU A 210 -0.75 19.04 3.52
CA LEU A 210 -1.39 20.21 4.09
C LEU A 210 -0.46 21.42 4.09
N PHE A 211 0.82 21.24 4.44
CA PHE A 211 1.83 22.29 4.40
C PHE A 211 1.99 22.87 2.99
N PHE A 212 2.16 22.03 1.97
CA PHE A 212 2.31 22.49 0.59
C PHE A 212 1.07 23.24 0.10
N VAL A 213 -0.12 22.74 0.40
CA VAL A 213 -1.38 23.38 0.02
C VAL A 213 -1.54 24.73 0.72
N ALA A 214 -1.41 24.77 2.06
CA ALA A 214 -1.56 25.98 2.85
C ALA A 214 -0.55 27.06 2.44
N HIS A 215 0.72 26.70 2.25
CA HIS A 215 1.74 27.64 1.81
C HIS A 215 1.47 28.17 0.39
N THR A 216 1.00 27.31 -0.52
CA THR A 216 0.63 27.73 -1.87
C THR A 216 -0.52 28.76 -1.84
N PHE A 217 -1.55 28.53 -1.02
CA PHE A 217 -2.64 29.49 -0.85
C PHE A 217 -2.17 30.81 -0.24
N HIS A 218 -1.30 30.76 0.78
CA HIS A 218 -0.74 31.96 1.38
C HIS A 218 0.07 32.79 0.37
N LEU A 219 0.86 32.14 -0.50
CA LEU A 219 1.60 32.83 -1.56
C LEU A 219 0.69 33.48 -2.62
N LEU A 220 -0.42 32.83 -2.98
CA LEU A 220 -1.37 33.37 -3.97
C LEU A 220 -2.28 34.47 -3.40
N SER A 221 -2.40 34.56 -2.07
CA SER A 221 -3.19 35.60 -1.40
C SER A 221 -2.47 36.96 -1.27
N ARG A 222 -1.16 37.00 -1.59
CA ARG A 222 -0.35 38.22 -1.60
C ARG A 222 -0.16 38.72 -3.01
#